data_AF-A0A8H4ALI9-F1
#
_entry.id   AF-A0A8H4ALI9-F1
#
_cell.length_a   1.000
_cell.length_b   1.000
_cell.length_c   1.000
_cell.angle_alpha   90.00
_cell.angle_beta   90.00
_cell.angle_gamma   90.00
#
_symmetry.space_group_name_H-M   'P 1'
#
loop_
_entity.id
_entity.type
_entity.pdbx_description
1 polymer ?
#
loop_
_entity_poly.entity_id
_entity_poly.type
_entity_poly.pdbx_seq_one_letter_code
_entity_poly.pdbx_strand_id
1 'polypeptide(L)'
;MSRRGSDQQSEASSSSSIRSSNSTGSGRIQYSNISSTIWNHFKEVFDQERNARNLTFDKMCNRIEACIQDLGGKIKTATIKNFYNNSTSCKSSTLNDIGRWLDNME
;
A
#
# COMPACT_ATOMS: atom_id res chain seq x y z
N MET A 1 49.48 -17.61 45.36
CA MET A 1 49.40 -16.38 44.53
C MET A 1 48.09 -16.47 43.76
N SER A 2 46.98 -16.04 44.35
CA SER A 2 46.28 -14.77 44.12
C SER A 2 45.89 -14.45 42.66
N ARG A 3 44.58 -14.58 42.40
CA ARG A 3 43.63 -13.60 41.81
C ARG A 3 43.68 -13.28 40.30
N ARG A 4 42.54 -13.55 39.62
CA ARG A 4 41.61 -12.59 38.95
C ARG A 4 40.47 -13.44 38.35
N GLY A 5 39.18 -13.36 38.70
CA GLY A 5 38.26 -12.22 38.80
C GLY A 5 37.89 -11.75 37.39
N SER A 6 36.65 -11.61 36.93
CA SER A 6 35.29 -11.82 37.42
C SER A 6 34.37 -11.69 36.17
N ASP A 7 33.07 -11.92 36.36
CA ASP A 7 31.96 -11.23 35.67
C ASP A 7 31.30 -11.82 34.41
N GLN A 8 29.96 -11.88 34.55
CA GLN A 8 28.91 -11.50 33.60
C GLN A 8 28.24 -12.54 32.69
N GLN A 9 27.12 -13.02 33.23
CA GLN A 9 25.86 -13.39 32.58
C GLN A 9 25.36 -12.34 31.56
N SER A 10 24.87 -12.80 30.40
CA SER A 10 23.85 -12.20 29.50
C SER A 10 23.57 -13.23 28.38
N GLU A 11 22.41 -13.90 28.34
CA GLU A 11 21.13 -13.47 27.74
C GLU A 11 21.23 -13.09 26.25
N ALA A 12 20.32 -13.66 25.43
CA ALA A 12 19.78 -13.17 24.15
C ALA A 12 20.06 -13.98 22.86
N SER A 13 18.97 -14.62 22.41
CA SER A 13 18.30 -14.40 21.11
C SER A 13 18.85 -15.04 19.83
N SER A 14 18.04 -15.98 19.33
CA SER A 14 17.53 -16.09 17.95
C SER A 14 18.48 -15.71 16.81
N SER A 15 19.17 -16.69 16.22
CA SER A 15 19.73 -16.54 14.88
C SER A 15 18.77 -17.10 13.83
N SER A 16 18.09 -16.13 13.22
CA SER A 16 17.33 -16.20 11.99
C SER A 16 18.07 -16.89 10.86
N SER A 17 17.36 -17.72 10.10
CA SER A 17 17.71 -18.05 8.70
C SER A 17 16.47 -18.54 7.97
N ILE A 18 15.41 -17.70 7.93
CA ILE A 18 14.42 -17.85 6.86
C ILE A 18 15.11 -17.33 5.60
N ARG A 19 15.65 -18.27 4.83
CA ARG A 19 16.11 -18.02 3.48
C ARG A 19 14.86 -17.74 2.66
N SER A 20 14.48 -16.47 2.57
CA SER A 20 13.45 -16.02 1.64
C SER A 20 14.00 -16.21 0.23
N SER A 21 13.74 -17.37 -0.35
CA SER A 21 14.01 -17.67 -1.74
C SER A 21 13.09 -16.81 -2.60
N ASN A 22 13.56 -15.61 -2.98
CA ASN A 22 12.91 -14.79 -3.98
C ASN A 22 13.16 -15.42 -5.35
N SER A 23 12.32 -16.38 -5.73
CA SER A 23 12.28 -16.92 -7.08
C SER A 23 11.65 -15.86 -7.99
N THR A 24 12.49 -15.09 -8.68
CA THR A 24 12.12 -14.36 -9.90
C THR A 24 11.90 -15.35 -11.04
N GLY A 25 10.83 -16.13 -10.92
CA GLY A 25 10.24 -16.84 -12.04
C GLY A 25 9.48 -15.81 -12.88
N SER A 26 9.98 -15.53 -14.07
CA SER A 26 9.31 -14.74 -15.11
C SER A 26 8.00 -15.44 -15.51
N GLY A 27 6.97 -15.28 -14.69
CA GLY A 27 5.68 -15.93 -14.82
C GLY A 27 4.63 -14.92 -15.29
N ARG A 28 3.78 -15.36 -16.22
CA ARG A 28 2.49 -14.77 -16.62
C ARG A 28 2.03 -13.70 -15.62
N ILE A 29 2.05 -12.42 -16.02
CA ILE A 29 1.67 -11.31 -15.14
C ILE A 29 0.31 -11.66 -14.53
N GLN A 30 0.29 -12.03 -13.25
CA GLN A 30 -0.95 -12.39 -12.59
C GLN A 30 -1.68 -11.07 -12.32
N TYR A 31 -2.82 -10.87 -12.98
CA TYR A 31 -3.65 -9.67 -12.78
C TYR A 31 -4.01 -9.43 -11.32
N SER A 32 -4.06 -10.48 -10.49
CA SER A 32 -4.19 -10.40 -9.03
C SER A 32 -3.01 -9.67 -8.38
N ASN A 33 -1.78 -9.94 -8.82
CA ASN A 33 -0.58 -9.27 -8.30
C ASN A 33 -0.58 -7.79 -8.70
N ILE A 34 -0.93 -7.48 -9.96
CA ILE A 34 -1.03 -6.08 -10.43
C ILE A 34 -2.08 -5.31 -9.61
N SER A 35 -3.27 -5.89 -9.46
CA SER A 35 -4.37 -5.24 -8.74
C SER A 35 -4.02 -5.04 -7.26
N SER A 36 -3.34 -6.01 -6.64
CA SER A 36 -2.85 -5.90 -5.27
C SER A 36 -1.78 -4.82 -5.11
N THR A 37 -0.83 -4.72 -6.05
CA THR A 37 0.20 -3.67 -6.04
C THR A 37 -0.43 -2.28 -6.15
N ILE A 38 -1.35 -2.07 -7.10
CA ILE A 38 -2.05 -0.79 -7.27
C ILE A 38 -2.87 -0.47 -6.02
N TRP A 39 -3.55 -1.45 -5.43
CA TRP A 39 -4.33 -1.25 -4.21
C TRP A 39 -3.47 -0.85 -3.01
N ASN A 40 -2.33 -1.52 -2.79
CA ASN A 40 -1.41 -1.17 -1.70
C ASN A 40 -0.88 0.26 -1.84
N HIS A 41 -0.42 0.61 -3.04
CA HIS A 41 0.10 1.95 -3.33
C HIS A 41 -0.99 3.01 -3.17
N PHE A 42 -2.19 2.75 -3.71
CA PHE A 42 -3.35 3.61 -3.51
C PHE A 42 -3.62 3.86 -2.03
N LYS A 43 -3.62 2.81 -1.21
CA LYS A 43 -3.94 2.93 0.21
C LYS A 43 -2.91 3.76 0.97
N GLU A 44 -1.62 3.55 0.67
CA GLU A 44 -0.53 4.33 1.25
C GLU A 44 -0.65 5.83 0.93
N VAL A 45 -0.77 6.17 -0.36
CA VAL A 45 -0.92 7.57 -0.81
C VAL A 45 -2.21 8.20 -0.27
N PHE A 46 -3.30 7.42 -0.25
CA PHE A 46 -4.59 7.86 0.31
C PHE A 46 -4.44 8.25 1.78
N ASP A 47 -3.84 7.38 2.60
CA ASP A 47 -3.69 7.62 4.03
C ASP A 47 -2.72 8.77 4.30
N GLN A 48 -1.61 8.85 3.55
CA GLN A 48 -0.64 9.94 3.65
C GLN A 48 -1.29 11.30 3.36
N GLU A 49 -1.98 11.42 2.23
CA GLU A 49 -2.61 12.68 1.80
C GLU A 49 -3.79 13.05 2.72
N ARG A 50 -4.56 12.07 3.19
CA ARG A 50 -5.62 12.28 4.18
C ARG A 50 -5.04 12.87 5.47
N ASN A 51 -3.98 12.26 5.99
CA ASN A 51 -3.36 12.66 7.26
C ASN A 51 -2.67 14.02 7.13
N ALA A 52 -1.95 14.26 6.02
CA ALA A 52 -1.27 15.54 5.75
C ALA A 52 -2.24 16.72 5.74
N ARG A 53 -3.47 16.50 5.25
CA ARG A 53 -4.51 17.53 5.15
C ARG A 53 -5.53 17.50 6.29
N ASN A 54 -5.41 16.58 7.25
CA ASN A 54 -6.40 16.35 8.31
C ASN A 54 -7.84 16.18 7.77
N LEU A 55 -8.00 15.41 6.69
CA LEU A 55 -9.28 15.18 6.05
C LEU A 55 -10.02 13.99 6.68
N THR A 56 -11.34 14.04 6.68
CA THR A 56 -12.15 12.84 6.93
C THR A 56 -12.06 11.90 5.73
N PHE A 57 -12.32 10.61 5.97
CA PHE A 57 -12.34 9.60 4.91
C PHE A 57 -13.25 9.98 3.74
N ASP A 58 -14.47 10.45 4.03
CA ASP A 58 -15.43 10.94 3.04
C ASP A 58 -14.91 12.14 2.23
N LYS A 59 -14.32 13.14 2.90
CA LYS A 59 -13.75 14.31 2.21
C LYS A 59 -12.59 13.92 1.30
N MET A 60 -11.77 12.96 1.72
CA MET A 60 -10.68 12.43 0.91
C MET A 60 -11.23 11.71 -0.34
N CYS A 61 -12.25 10.87 -0.19
CA CYS A 61 -12.88 10.20 -1.33
C CYS A 61 -13.48 11.20 -2.34
N ASN A 62 -14.18 12.23 -1.85
CA ASN A 62 -14.74 13.27 -2.71
C ASN A 62 -13.65 14.05 -3.46
N ARG A 63 -12.50 14.29 -2.80
CA ARG A 63 -11.34 14.96 -3.42
C ARG A 63 -10.74 14.13 -4.54
N ILE A 64 -10.59 12.82 -4.33
CA ILE A 64 -10.09 11.89 -5.35
C ILE A 64 -11.06 11.84 -6.53
N GLU A 65 -12.37 11.76 -6.27
CA GLU A 65 -13.39 11.81 -7.31
C GLU A 65 -13.27 13.07 -8.16
N ALA A 66 -13.18 14.25 -7.52
CA ALA A 66 -13.02 15.52 -8.23
C ALA A 66 -11.73 15.54 -9.07
N CYS A 67 -10.60 15.10 -8.50
CA CYS A 67 -9.32 15.06 -9.22
C CYS A 67 -9.39 14.13 -10.44
N ILE A 68 -9.99 12.94 -10.31
CA ILE A 68 -10.15 12.01 -11.42
C ILE A 68 -11.10 12.58 -12.48
N GLN A 69 -12.16 13.27 -12.08
CA GLN A 69 -13.09 13.94 -13.01
C GLN A 69 -12.42 15.06 -13.79
N ASP A 70 -11.56 15.85 -13.14
CA ASP A 70 -10.74 16.89 -13.81
C ASP A 70 -9.76 16.27 -14.83
N LEU A 71 -9.28 15.05 -14.56
CA LEU A 71 -8.47 14.24 -15.49
C LEU A 71 -9.30 13.49 -16.55
N GLY A 72 -10.60 13.78 -16.65
CA GLY A 72 -11.54 13.18 -17.62
C GLY A 72 -11.96 11.74 -17.30
N GLY A 73 -11.65 11.24 -16.10
CA GLY A 73 -12.11 9.96 -15.59
C GLY A 73 -13.57 10.00 -15.11
N LYS A 74 -14.19 8.83 -14.95
CA LYS A 74 -15.60 8.70 -14.54
C LYS A 74 -15.72 7.70 -13.40
N ILE A 75 -15.19 8.10 -12.25
CA ILE A 75 -15.31 7.34 -11.00
C ILE A 75 -16.33 8.02 -10.08
N LYS A 76 -16.95 7.23 -9.20
CA LYS A 76 -17.82 7.73 -8.13
C LYS A 76 -17.17 7.49 -6.77
N THR A 77 -17.45 8.36 -5.80
CA THR A 77 -17.01 8.19 -4.39
C THR A 77 -17.32 6.80 -3.83
N ALA A 78 -18.50 6.24 -4.10
CA ALA A 78 -18.84 4.88 -3.63
C ALA A 78 -17.86 3.81 -4.17
N THR A 79 -17.39 3.96 -5.40
CA THR A 79 -16.40 3.06 -6.00
C THR A 79 -15.04 3.21 -5.33
N ILE A 80 -14.61 4.44 -5.02
CA ILE A 80 -13.36 4.73 -4.31
C ILE A 80 -13.38 4.10 -2.91
N LYS A 81 -14.50 4.24 -2.18
CA LYS A 81 -14.68 3.61 -0.86
C LYS A 81 -14.58 2.09 -0.93
N ASN A 82 -15.28 1.47 -1.89
CA ASN A 82 -15.22 0.02 -2.07
C ASN A 82 -13.82 -0.47 -2.46
N PHE A 83 -13.11 0.31 -3.28
CA PHE A 83 -11.73 0.03 -3.65
C PHE A 83 -10.82 0.09 -2.43
N TYR A 84 -10.90 1.15 -1.61
CA TYR A 84 -10.14 1.27 -0.37
C TYR A 84 -10.37 0.08 0.58
N ASN A 85 -11.63 -0.32 0.75
CA ASN A 85 -12.02 -1.46 1.60
C ASN A 85 -11.70 -2.83 0.99
N ASN A 86 -11.09 -2.89 -0.20
CA ASN A 86 -10.80 -4.11 -0.96
C ASN A 86 -12.02 -5.03 -1.12
N SER A 87 -13.22 -4.43 -1.21
CA SER A 87 -14.49 -5.16 -1.08
C SER A 87 -15.07 -5.70 -2.39
N THR A 88 -14.45 -5.40 -3.54
CA THR A 88 -14.96 -5.79 -4.87
C THR A 88 -13.85 -6.17 -5.84
N SER A 89 -14.15 -7.08 -6.76
CA SER A 89 -13.30 -7.31 -7.93
C SER A 89 -13.13 -6.00 -8.71
N CYS A 90 -11.89 -5.54 -8.79
CA CYS A 90 -11.59 -4.24 -9.37
C CYS A 90 -11.75 -4.30 -10.88
N LYS A 91 -12.66 -3.50 -11.43
CA LYS A 91 -12.79 -3.32 -12.88
C LYS A 91 -11.54 -2.64 -13.42
N SER A 92 -11.12 -2.99 -14.63
CA SER A 92 -9.98 -2.36 -15.30
C SER A 92 -10.13 -0.84 -15.42
N SER A 93 -11.35 -0.33 -15.63
CA SER A 93 -11.64 1.10 -15.65
C SER A 93 -11.35 1.78 -14.30
N THR A 94 -11.66 1.12 -13.18
CA THR A 94 -11.38 1.64 -11.84
C THR A 94 -9.88 1.67 -11.57
N LEU A 95 -9.15 0.64 -11.99
CA LEU A 95 -7.68 0.63 -11.88
C LEU A 95 -7.04 1.74 -12.72
N ASN A 96 -7.55 2.00 -13.93
CA ASN A 96 -7.06 3.08 -14.78
C ASN A 96 -7.34 4.47 -14.18
N ASP A 97 -8.56 4.70 -13.69
CA ASP A 97 -8.92 5.98 -13.06
C ASP A 97 -8.10 6.24 -11.78
N ILE A 98 -7.87 5.20 -10.96
CA ILE A 98 -7.03 5.30 -9.76
C ILE A 98 -5.56 5.47 -10.13
N GLY A 99 -5.09 4.76 -11.15
CA GLY A 99 -3.73 4.93 -11.68
C GLY A 99 -3.46 6.36 -12.09
N ARG A 100 -4.38 7.00 -12.84
CA ARG A 100 -4.27 8.42 -13.20
C ARG A 100 -4.17 9.36 -12.00
N TRP A 101 -4.92 9.07 -10.94
CA TRP A 101 -4.82 9.85 -9.72
C TRP A 101 -3.45 9.67 -9.06
N LEU A 102 -2.95 8.44 -8.97
CA LEU A 102 -1.63 8.14 -8.44
C LEU A 102 -0.51 8.82 -9.25
N ASP A 103 -0.57 8.75 -10.57
CA ASP A 103 0.39 9.41 -11.46
C ASP A 103 0.40 10.94 -11.31
N ASN A 104 -0.70 11.53 -10.81
CA ASN A 104 -0.80 12.97 -10.52
C ASN A 104 -0.32 13.33 -9.09
N MET A 105 -0.10 12.34 -8.23
CA MET A 105 0.38 12.54 -6.85
C MET A 105 1.91 12.43 -6.73
N GLU A 106 2.58 11.85 -7.74
CA GLU A 106 4.05 11.76 -7.90
C GLU A 106 4.59 12.92 -8.76
#